data_AF-A0AA96XC01-F1
#
_entry.id   AF-A0AA96XC01-F1
#
_cell.length_a   1.000
_cell.length_b   1.000
_cell.length_c   1.000
_cell.angle_alpha   90.00
_cell.angle_beta   90.00
_cell.angle_gamma   90.00
#
_symmetry.space_group_name_H-M   'P 1'
#
loop_
_entity.id
_entity.type
_entity.pdbx_description
1 polymer ?
#
loop_
_entity_poly.entity_id
_entity_poly.type
_entity_poly.pdbx_seq_one_letter_code
_entity_poly.pdbx_strand_id
1 'polypeptide(L)'
;MTDPQPYVSAATQELNKPTFELTMQHLQVMEIELENGYPKVARVNLNHYEDTVAVYFHIKNERFFLVVNVAKSSIPNIKWIWVESGHRVYLTAATETLSYEDLSSILPYDNLSGWSKGDLQRNKKLKYNFTRISYEPNMNEAYGLEEKLLELLKELEKEADSIRELTKKTKAYISVCKHQYISANAGIHLDLETLSRLSGLNLALDIDTHICGQEIE
;
A
#
# COMPACT_ATOMS: atom_id res chain seq x y z
N MET A 1 -3.78 1.85 25.23
CA MET A 1 -3.58 2.44 23.89
C MET A 1 -3.71 3.94 24.02
N THR A 2 -2.76 4.72 23.48
CA THR A 2 -2.84 6.19 23.45
C THR A 2 -3.97 6.61 22.52
N ASP A 3 -4.80 7.55 22.94
CA ASP A 3 -5.89 8.10 22.11
C ASP A 3 -5.29 8.86 20.91
N PRO A 4 -5.62 8.49 19.65
CA PRO A 4 -5.11 9.17 18.47
C PRO A 4 -5.79 10.54 18.23
N GLN A 5 -6.94 10.80 18.84
CA GLN A 5 -7.80 11.93 18.50
C GLN A 5 -7.13 13.31 18.61
N PRO A 6 -6.27 13.60 19.62
CA PRO A 6 -5.58 14.88 19.69
C PRO A 6 -4.66 15.15 18.50
N TYR A 7 -3.99 14.11 17.98
CA TYR A 7 -3.07 14.22 16.85
C TYR A 7 -3.84 14.40 15.53
N VAL A 8 -4.92 13.64 15.35
CA VAL A 8 -5.82 13.79 14.20
C VAL A 8 -6.44 15.19 14.16
N SER A 9 -6.87 15.70 15.31
CA SER A 9 -7.42 17.05 15.43
C SER A 9 -6.40 18.13 15.05
N ALA A 10 -5.18 18.06 15.57
CA ALA A 10 -4.12 19.00 15.23
C ALA A 10 -3.76 18.97 13.74
N ALA A 11 -3.62 17.78 13.16
CA ALA A 11 -3.33 17.64 11.74
C ALA A 11 -4.50 18.14 10.86
N THR A 12 -5.73 17.85 11.24
CA THR A 12 -6.93 18.35 10.55
C THR A 12 -7.02 19.87 10.60
N GLN A 13 -6.67 20.48 11.74
CA GLN A 13 -6.64 21.94 11.88
C GLN A 13 -5.61 22.56 10.94
N GLU A 14 -4.42 21.97 10.83
CA GLU A 14 -3.39 22.41 9.90
C GLU A 14 -3.88 22.34 8.44
N LEU A 15 -4.58 21.27 8.03
CA LEU A 15 -5.12 21.18 6.66
C LEU A 15 -6.24 22.18 6.37
N ASN A 16 -7.06 22.50 7.37
CA ASN A 16 -8.16 23.47 7.22
C ASN A 16 -7.68 24.93 7.27
N LYS A 17 -6.65 25.21 8.06
CA LYS A 17 -6.04 26.53 8.20
C LYS A 17 -4.51 26.39 8.22
N PRO A 18 -3.88 26.23 7.05
CA PRO A 18 -2.45 25.98 6.93
C PRO A 18 -1.63 27.07 7.61
N THR A 19 -0.69 26.65 8.43
CA THR A 19 0.32 27.54 9.05
C THR A 19 1.74 27.12 8.69
N PHE A 20 1.94 25.86 8.29
CA PHE A 20 3.21 25.33 7.87
C PHE A 20 3.41 25.55 6.36
N GLU A 21 4.59 26.01 5.97
CA GLU A 21 4.87 26.36 4.57
C GLU A 21 4.70 25.17 3.61
N LEU A 22 5.19 24.00 4.00
CA LEU A 22 5.03 22.78 3.19
C LEU A 22 3.56 22.38 3.01
N THR A 23 2.69 22.62 4.01
CA THR A 23 1.24 22.38 3.85
C THR A 23 0.70 23.27 2.74
N MET A 24 1.03 24.56 2.76
CA MET A 24 0.58 25.50 1.74
C MET A 24 1.07 25.10 0.35
N GLN A 25 2.34 24.71 0.22
CA GLN A 25 2.93 24.27 -1.05
C GLN A 25 2.22 23.03 -1.60
N HIS A 26 2.03 21.99 -0.78
CA HIS A 26 1.32 20.79 -1.25
C HIS A 26 -0.13 21.07 -1.63
N LEU A 27 -0.83 21.91 -0.86
CA LEU A 27 -2.23 22.27 -1.14
C LEU A 27 -2.42 23.20 -2.34
N GLN A 28 -1.36 23.72 -2.96
CA GLN A 28 -1.46 24.40 -4.26
C GLN A 28 -1.85 23.45 -5.38
N VAL A 29 -1.43 22.18 -5.27
CA VAL A 29 -1.56 21.18 -6.35
C VAL A 29 -2.31 19.92 -5.92
N MET A 30 -2.70 19.82 -4.65
CA MET A 30 -3.44 18.70 -4.07
C MET A 30 -4.74 19.15 -3.44
N GLU A 31 -5.82 18.41 -3.70
CA GLU A 31 -7.11 18.56 -3.02
C GLU A 31 -7.27 17.42 -2.00
N ILE A 32 -7.43 17.76 -0.72
CA ILE A 32 -7.70 16.75 0.33
C ILE A 32 -9.08 16.12 0.10
N GLU A 33 -9.17 14.79 0.12
CA GLU A 33 -10.47 14.11 0.10
C GLU A 33 -11.20 14.35 1.43
N LEU A 34 -12.47 14.70 1.37
CA LEU A 34 -13.29 14.96 2.55
C LEU A 34 -14.31 13.84 2.77
N GLU A 35 -14.50 13.45 4.03
CA GLU A 35 -15.58 12.59 4.49
C GLU A 35 -16.42 13.37 5.52
N ASN A 36 -17.73 13.50 5.27
CA ASN A 36 -18.64 14.29 6.12
C ASN A 36 -18.17 15.74 6.37
N GLY A 37 -17.47 16.34 5.40
CA GLY A 37 -16.96 17.71 5.48
C GLY A 37 -15.62 17.87 6.22
N TYR A 38 -14.97 16.77 6.62
CA TYR A 38 -13.66 16.77 7.28
C TYR A 38 -12.61 16.03 6.44
N PRO A 39 -11.32 16.42 6.50
CA PRO A 39 -10.21 15.66 5.92
C PRO A 39 -10.29 14.17 6.24
N LYS A 40 -10.34 13.34 5.20
CA LYS A 40 -10.48 11.89 5.33
C LYS A 40 -9.15 11.25 5.71
N VAL A 41 -9.10 10.68 6.91
CA VAL A 41 -7.91 10.01 7.45
C VAL A 41 -7.79 8.60 6.87
N ALA A 42 -6.64 8.28 6.29
CA ALA A 42 -6.32 6.95 5.74
C ALA A 42 -5.67 6.02 6.78
N ARG A 43 -4.82 6.58 7.65
CA ARG A 43 -4.06 5.85 8.67
C ARG A 43 -3.58 6.81 9.75
N VAL A 44 -3.45 6.31 10.98
CA VAL A 44 -2.68 6.97 12.05
C VAL A 44 -1.59 6.01 12.52
N ASN A 45 -0.32 6.41 12.37
CA ASN A 45 0.82 5.67 12.89
C ASN A 45 1.32 6.31 14.18
N LEU A 46 0.89 5.76 15.32
CA LEU A 46 1.29 6.21 16.66
C LEU A 46 2.76 5.89 17.00
N ASN A 47 3.40 5.01 16.21
CA ASN A 47 4.76 4.53 16.42
C ASN A 47 5.69 4.93 15.26
N HIS A 48 5.43 6.06 14.59
CA HIS A 48 6.22 6.51 13.44
C HIS A 48 7.70 6.77 13.82
N TYR A 49 7.93 7.67 14.77
CA TYR A 49 9.21 7.82 15.48
C TYR A 49 8.96 7.91 16.98
N GLU A 50 10.02 7.92 17.79
CA GLU A 50 9.91 7.99 19.25
C GLU A 50 9.03 9.15 19.70
N ASP A 51 9.18 10.33 19.08
CA ASP A 51 8.58 11.60 19.48
C ASP A 51 7.45 12.10 18.56
N THR A 52 7.09 11.36 17.50
CA THR A 52 6.05 11.80 16.54
C THR A 52 5.02 10.72 16.18
N VAL A 53 3.81 11.20 15.88
CA VAL A 53 2.71 10.46 15.28
C VAL A 53 2.56 10.93 13.84
N ALA A 54 2.40 10.00 12.89
CA ALA A 54 2.09 10.34 11.51
C ALA A 54 0.61 10.14 11.23
N VAL A 55 -0.07 11.17 10.71
CA VAL A 55 -1.48 11.12 10.29
C VAL A 55 -1.52 11.23 8.77
N TYR A 56 -2.08 10.21 8.12
CA TYR A 56 -2.14 10.08 6.67
C TYR A 56 -3.52 10.51 6.19
N PHE A 57 -3.59 11.36 5.17
CA PHE A 57 -4.81 11.86 4.58
C PHE A 57 -4.93 11.46 3.11
N HIS A 58 -6.15 11.13 2.71
CA HIS A 58 -6.45 10.88 1.31
C HIS A 58 -6.37 12.17 0.49
N ILE A 59 -5.77 12.06 -0.69
CA ILE A 59 -5.83 13.09 -1.73
C ILE A 59 -6.87 12.66 -2.77
N LYS A 60 -7.73 13.59 -3.17
CA LYS A 60 -8.84 13.31 -4.08
C LYS A 60 -8.34 12.85 -5.44
N ASN A 61 -8.92 11.76 -5.94
CA ASN A 61 -8.57 11.09 -7.21
C ASN A 61 -7.12 10.55 -7.27
N GLU A 62 -6.40 10.55 -6.15
CA GLU A 62 -5.02 10.10 -6.07
C GLU A 62 -4.90 8.91 -5.12
N ARG A 63 -3.81 8.16 -5.27
CA ARG A 63 -3.54 6.97 -4.45
C ARG A 63 -2.34 7.11 -3.53
N PHE A 64 -1.61 8.22 -3.62
CA PHE A 64 -0.64 8.65 -2.61
C PHE A 64 -1.32 9.48 -1.52
N PHE A 65 -0.61 9.73 -0.42
CA PHE A 65 -1.16 10.32 0.79
C PHE A 65 -0.36 11.54 1.22
N LEU A 66 -1.06 12.57 1.70
CA LEU A 66 -0.41 13.64 2.44
C LEU A 66 -0.26 13.21 3.90
N VAL A 67 0.94 13.33 4.44
CA VAL A 67 1.27 12.86 5.79
C VAL A 67 1.67 14.04 6.64
N VAL A 68 1.01 14.18 7.79
CA VAL A 68 1.29 15.22 8.77
C VAL A 68 1.89 14.56 10.01
N ASN A 69 3.14 14.91 10.30
CA ASN A 69 3.84 14.45 11.50
C ASN A 69 3.56 15.41 12.66
N VAL A 70 3.03 14.88 13.75
CA VAL A 70 2.61 15.63 14.93
C VAL A 70 3.42 15.16 16.13
N ALA A 71 3.93 16.09 16.94
CA ALA A 71 4.68 15.75 18.14
C ALA A 71 3.82 15.04 19.19
N LYS A 72 4.41 14.05 19.87
CA LYS A 72 3.86 13.41 21.08
C LYS A 72 4.07 14.31 22.29
N SER A 73 3.25 15.35 22.41
CA SER A 73 3.27 16.32 23.50
C SER A 73 1.87 16.56 24.07
N SER A 74 1.81 17.19 25.24
CA SER A 74 0.54 17.62 25.86
C SER A 74 -0.23 18.62 24.99
N ILE A 75 0.49 19.40 24.18
CA ILE A 75 -0.05 20.29 23.15
C ILE A 75 0.55 19.83 21.82
N PRO A 76 -0.17 19.03 21.02
CA PRO A 76 0.34 18.53 19.75
C PRO A 76 0.67 19.69 18.80
N ASN A 77 1.86 19.68 18.22
CA ASN A 77 2.24 20.63 17.18
C ASN A 77 2.78 19.91 15.95
N ILE A 78 2.58 20.55 14.79
CA ILE A 78 3.05 20.02 13.51
C ILE A 78 4.58 20.12 13.46
N LYS A 79 5.22 19.04 13.06
CA LYS A 79 6.68 18.92 12.94
C LYS A 79 7.13 18.85 11.50
N TRP A 80 6.36 18.19 10.66
CA TRP A 80 6.71 17.98 9.26
C TRP A 80 5.46 17.63 8.45
N ILE A 81 5.49 17.93 7.15
CA ILE A 81 4.53 17.45 6.16
C ILE A 81 5.32 16.85 5.00
N TRP A 82 4.84 15.74 4.48
CA TRP A 82 5.44 15.05 3.34
C TRP A 82 4.39 14.21 2.61
N VAL A 83 4.77 13.64 1.47
CA VAL A 83 3.89 12.79 0.67
C VAL A 83 4.40 11.35 0.72
N GLU A 84 3.53 10.44 1.12
CA GLU A 84 3.79 9.00 1.10
C GLU A 84 3.18 8.38 -0.15
N SER A 85 3.92 7.48 -0.81
CA SER A 85 3.41 6.73 -1.94
C SER A 85 2.35 5.72 -1.50
N GLY A 86 1.36 5.48 -2.36
CA GLY A 86 0.40 4.40 -2.15
C GLY A 86 0.95 3.06 -2.58
N HIS A 87 0.88 2.05 -1.70
CA HIS A 87 1.43 0.73 -1.99
C HIS A 87 0.36 -0.37 -1.94
N ARG A 88 0.30 -1.15 -3.01
CA ARG A 88 -0.28 -2.50 -2.98
C ARG A 88 0.85 -3.50 -3.09
N VAL A 89 0.86 -4.48 -2.20
CA VAL A 89 1.88 -5.54 -2.16
C VAL A 89 1.15 -6.85 -1.92
N TYR A 90 1.20 -7.76 -2.88
CA TYR A 90 0.40 -8.97 -2.85
C TYR A 90 1.07 -10.12 -3.60
N LEU A 91 0.78 -11.35 -3.21
CA LEU A 91 1.17 -12.53 -3.98
C LEU A 91 0.34 -12.56 -5.26
N THR A 92 0.98 -12.90 -6.38
CA THR A 92 0.33 -13.25 -7.63
C THR A 92 0.78 -14.62 -8.07
N ALA A 93 -0.17 -15.45 -8.49
CA ALA A 93 0.12 -16.69 -9.21
C ALA A 93 -0.76 -16.77 -10.46
N ALA A 94 -0.13 -16.99 -11.60
CA ALA A 94 -0.82 -17.07 -12.89
C ALA A 94 -0.44 -18.34 -13.66
N THR A 95 -1.39 -18.92 -14.37
CA THR A 95 -1.21 -20.13 -15.18
C THR A 95 -2.24 -20.23 -16.30
N GLU A 96 -1.88 -20.92 -17.38
CA GLU A 96 -2.76 -21.17 -18.52
C GLU A 96 -3.49 -22.53 -18.44
N THR A 97 -3.13 -23.38 -17.48
CA THR A 97 -3.54 -24.79 -17.41
C THR A 97 -4.45 -25.12 -16.23
N LEU A 98 -4.35 -24.43 -15.10
CA LEU A 98 -5.16 -24.70 -13.91
C LEU A 98 -6.36 -23.76 -13.81
N SER A 99 -7.45 -24.25 -13.20
CA SER A 99 -8.62 -23.45 -12.84
C SER A 99 -8.37 -22.60 -11.60
N TYR A 100 -9.26 -21.65 -11.32
CA TYR A 100 -9.19 -20.86 -10.08
C TYR A 100 -9.34 -21.75 -8.86
N GLU A 101 -10.24 -22.72 -8.91
CA GLU A 101 -10.49 -23.69 -7.84
C GLU A 101 -9.26 -24.55 -7.55
N ASP A 102 -8.57 -25.02 -8.59
CA ASP A 102 -7.30 -25.76 -8.43
C ASP A 102 -6.26 -24.92 -7.70
N LEU A 103 -6.12 -23.64 -8.07
CA LEU A 103 -5.17 -22.72 -7.44
C LEU A 103 -5.55 -22.39 -6.00
N SER A 104 -6.82 -22.11 -5.75
CA SER A 104 -7.33 -21.85 -4.40
C SER A 104 -7.20 -23.06 -3.49
N SER A 105 -7.26 -24.30 -4.02
CA SER A 105 -7.07 -25.50 -3.20
C SER A 105 -5.63 -25.67 -2.68
N ILE A 106 -4.64 -25.03 -3.33
CA ILE A 106 -3.23 -25.06 -2.92
C ILE A 106 -2.99 -24.08 -1.75
N LEU A 107 -3.74 -22.99 -1.68
CA LEU A 107 -3.52 -21.93 -0.69
C LEU A 107 -4.62 -21.91 0.38
N PRO A 108 -4.26 -21.94 1.67
CA PRO A 108 -5.26 -21.96 2.76
C PRO A 108 -5.77 -20.55 3.11
N TYR A 109 -5.88 -19.64 2.13
CA TYR A 109 -6.30 -18.26 2.37
C TYR A 109 -7.74 -18.03 1.92
N ASP A 110 -8.56 -17.44 2.79
CA ASP A 110 -9.98 -17.18 2.50
C ASP A 110 -10.20 -15.95 1.60
N ASN A 111 -9.27 -14.99 1.62
CA ASN A 111 -9.38 -13.71 0.92
C ASN A 111 -8.61 -13.68 -0.41
N LEU A 112 -8.73 -14.75 -1.20
CA LEU A 112 -8.17 -14.77 -2.55
C LEU A 112 -9.03 -13.95 -3.51
N SER A 113 -8.37 -13.26 -4.43
CA SER A 113 -9.00 -12.54 -5.53
C SER A 113 -8.38 -12.99 -6.85
N GLY A 114 -9.05 -12.74 -7.98
CA GLY A 114 -8.49 -13.10 -9.28
C GLY A 114 -9.55 -13.33 -10.34
N TRP A 115 -9.22 -14.19 -11.30
CA TRP A 115 -10.10 -14.59 -12.41
C TRP A 115 -9.70 -15.94 -12.96
N SER A 116 -10.65 -16.63 -13.59
CA SER A 116 -10.44 -17.83 -14.38
C SER A 116 -10.15 -17.50 -15.84
N LYS A 117 -9.40 -18.38 -16.50
CA LYS A 117 -9.31 -18.38 -17.97
C LYS A 117 -10.71 -18.51 -18.57
N GLY A 118 -11.03 -17.61 -19.50
CA GLY A 118 -12.34 -17.55 -20.16
C GLY A 118 -13.34 -16.57 -19.51
N ASP A 119 -13.05 -16.07 -18.31
CA ASP A 119 -13.86 -15.02 -17.69
C ASP A 119 -13.77 -13.73 -18.48
N LEU A 120 -14.85 -12.94 -18.46
CA LEU A 120 -14.87 -11.63 -19.09
C LEU A 120 -14.00 -10.65 -18.30
N GLN A 121 -13.16 -9.91 -19.00
CA GLN A 121 -12.42 -8.78 -18.43
C GLN A 121 -13.38 -7.68 -17.96
N ARG A 122 -12.89 -6.75 -17.14
CA ARG A 122 -13.67 -5.60 -16.62
C ARG A 122 -14.39 -4.80 -17.70
N ASN A 123 -13.82 -4.70 -18.90
CA ASN A 123 -14.43 -4.01 -20.04
C ASN A 123 -15.54 -4.81 -20.75
N LYS A 124 -15.77 -6.07 -20.36
CA LYS A 124 -16.72 -7.05 -20.92
C LYS A 124 -16.55 -7.35 -22.42
N LYS A 125 -15.45 -6.91 -23.03
CA LYS A 125 -15.18 -7.09 -24.48
C LYS A 125 -14.27 -8.28 -24.77
N LEU A 126 -13.35 -8.56 -23.86
CA LEU A 126 -12.36 -9.61 -24.01
C LEU A 126 -12.48 -10.63 -22.88
N LYS A 127 -12.02 -11.84 -23.14
CA LYS A 127 -11.87 -12.87 -22.12
C LYS A 127 -10.41 -12.94 -21.65
N TYR A 128 -10.19 -13.35 -20.40
CA TYR A 128 -8.86 -13.68 -19.93
C TYR A 128 -8.36 -14.96 -20.60
N ASN A 129 -7.10 -14.98 -21.04
CA ASN A 129 -6.45 -16.15 -21.65
C ASN A 129 -5.67 -17.02 -20.64
N PHE A 130 -5.64 -16.61 -19.37
CA PHE A 130 -5.01 -17.32 -18.24
C PHE A 130 -5.86 -17.15 -16.98
N THR A 131 -5.64 -18.04 -16.01
CA THR A 131 -6.16 -17.97 -14.65
C THR A 131 -5.16 -17.25 -13.76
N ARG A 132 -5.64 -16.41 -12.85
CA ARG A 132 -4.82 -15.74 -11.85
C ARG A 132 -5.50 -15.79 -10.49
N ILE A 133 -4.69 -16.01 -9.45
CA ILE A 133 -5.05 -15.69 -8.07
C ILE A 133 -4.11 -14.64 -7.49
N SER A 134 -4.61 -13.86 -6.54
CA SER A 134 -3.85 -12.88 -5.79
C SER A 134 -4.27 -12.87 -4.32
N TYR A 135 -3.30 -12.67 -3.43
CA TYR A 135 -3.50 -12.59 -1.98
C TYR A 135 -2.86 -11.31 -1.42
N GLU A 136 -3.68 -10.42 -0.86
CA GLU A 136 -3.28 -9.13 -0.29
C GLU A 136 -3.80 -9.03 1.15
N PRO A 137 -3.02 -9.44 2.18
CA PRO A 137 -3.48 -9.44 3.56
C PRO A 137 -3.73 -8.02 4.10
N ASN A 138 -2.93 -7.05 3.67
CA ASN A 138 -3.05 -5.66 4.03
C ASN A 138 -3.49 -4.82 2.83
N MET A 139 -4.78 -4.48 2.78
CA MET A 139 -5.35 -3.66 1.70
C MET A 139 -5.18 -2.14 1.93
N ASN A 140 -4.70 -1.69 3.08
CA ASN A 140 -4.49 -0.26 3.33
C ASN A 140 -3.24 0.21 2.56
N GLU A 141 -3.44 1.13 1.61
CA GLU A 141 -2.36 1.61 0.74
C GLU A 141 -1.45 2.64 1.41
N ALA A 142 -1.84 3.22 2.56
CA ALA A 142 -1.06 4.18 3.34
C ALA A 142 0.05 3.54 4.20
N TYR A 143 0.31 2.24 3.97
CA TYR A 143 1.44 1.54 4.57
C TYR A 143 2.67 1.64 3.68
N GLY A 144 3.85 1.72 4.30
CA GLY A 144 5.12 1.73 3.58
C GLY A 144 5.34 0.42 2.84
N LEU A 145 6.03 0.46 1.70
CA LEU A 145 6.26 -0.72 0.86
C LEU A 145 6.95 -1.83 1.64
N GLU A 146 8.05 -1.52 2.32
CA GLU A 146 8.85 -2.46 3.10
C GLU A 146 8.05 -3.08 4.26
N GLU A 147 7.20 -2.26 4.91
CA GLU A 147 6.30 -2.72 5.98
C GLU A 147 5.30 -3.76 5.44
N LYS A 148 4.63 -3.46 4.31
CA LYS A 148 3.67 -4.39 3.69
C LYS A 148 4.34 -5.64 3.13
N LEU A 149 5.53 -5.51 2.53
CA LEU A 149 6.28 -6.64 1.99
C LEU A 149 6.68 -7.60 3.10
N LEU A 150 7.21 -7.09 4.21
CA LEU A 150 7.57 -7.92 5.35
C LEU A 150 6.35 -8.60 5.98
N GLU A 151 5.23 -7.89 6.12
CA GLU A 151 3.97 -8.46 6.60
C GLU A 151 3.50 -9.61 5.70
N LEU A 152 3.46 -9.38 4.38
CA LEU A 152 3.09 -10.40 3.42
C LEU A 152 4.02 -11.61 3.48
N LEU A 153 5.34 -11.42 3.48
CA LEU A 153 6.30 -12.53 3.53
C LEU A 153 6.12 -13.37 4.80
N LYS A 154 5.90 -12.74 5.96
CA LYS A 154 5.61 -13.46 7.21
C LYS A 154 4.34 -14.29 7.14
N GLU A 155 3.29 -13.80 6.48
CA GLU A 155 2.05 -14.57 6.26
C GLU A 155 2.26 -15.74 5.29
N LEU A 156 3.04 -15.54 4.22
CA LEU A 156 3.36 -16.59 3.24
C LEU A 156 4.26 -17.69 3.83
N GLU A 157 5.19 -17.33 4.72
CA GLU A 157 6.10 -18.27 5.39
C GLU A 157 5.39 -19.28 6.29
N LYS A 158 4.22 -18.94 6.84
CA LYS A 158 3.40 -19.89 7.61
C LYS A 158 3.00 -21.11 6.78
N GLU A 159 2.93 -20.94 5.46
CA GLU A 159 2.50 -21.93 4.49
C GLU A 159 3.58 -22.15 3.41
N ALA A 160 4.85 -22.05 3.80
CA ALA A 160 5.99 -22.02 2.87
C ALA A 160 6.01 -23.20 1.87
N ASP A 161 5.63 -24.40 2.30
CA ASP A 161 5.60 -25.57 1.42
C ASP A 161 4.52 -25.46 0.34
N SER A 162 3.33 -24.97 0.71
CA SER A 162 2.23 -24.66 -0.22
C SER A 162 2.64 -23.57 -1.22
N ILE A 163 3.35 -22.53 -0.76
CA ILE A 163 3.89 -21.47 -1.64
C ILE A 163 4.92 -22.04 -2.61
N ARG A 164 5.86 -22.86 -2.15
CA ARG A 164 6.84 -23.52 -3.03
C ARG A 164 6.18 -24.45 -4.02
N GLU A 165 5.15 -25.19 -3.62
CA GLU A 165 4.35 -26.02 -4.53
C GLU A 165 3.67 -25.16 -5.60
N LEU A 166 3.06 -24.03 -5.21
CA LEU A 166 2.46 -23.07 -6.13
C LEU A 166 3.47 -22.57 -7.17
N THR A 167 4.71 -22.26 -6.76
CA THR A 167 5.77 -21.78 -7.66
C THR A 167 6.22 -22.83 -8.70
N LYS A 168 6.03 -24.13 -8.41
CA LYS A 168 6.34 -25.21 -9.37
C LYS A 168 5.26 -25.37 -10.44
N LYS A 169 4.02 -24.97 -10.12
CA LYS A 169 2.83 -25.16 -10.97
C LYS A 169 2.41 -23.90 -11.72
N THR A 170 2.90 -22.74 -11.30
CA THR A 170 2.45 -21.43 -11.76
C THR A 170 3.61 -20.44 -11.90
N LYS A 171 3.36 -19.32 -12.56
CA LYS A 171 4.22 -18.13 -12.47
C LYS A 171 3.83 -17.36 -11.21
N ALA A 172 4.47 -17.69 -10.08
CA ALA A 172 4.23 -17.05 -8.80
C ALA A 172 5.31 -16.02 -8.46
N TYR A 173 4.90 -14.84 -7.99
CA TYR A 173 5.77 -13.74 -7.61
C TYR A 173 5.03 -12.76 -6.69
N ILE A 174 5.76 -11.89 -6.00
CA ILE A 174 5.17 -10.75 -5.30
C ILE A 174 5.00 -9.61 -6.31
N SER A 175 3.79 -9.09 -6.42
CA SER A 175 3.49 -7.89 -7.21
C SER A 175 3.43 -6.68 -6.30
N VAL A 176 4.09 -5.61 -6.72
CA VAL A 176 4.06 -4.29 -6.08
C VAL A 176 3.47 -3.29 -7.05
N CYS A 177 2.40 -2.60 -6.65
CA CYS A 177 1.91 -1.42 -7.36
C CYS A 177 2.19 -0.19 -6.49
N LYS A 178 3.14 0.65 -6.94
CA LYS A 178 3.56 1.86 -6.25
C LYS A 178 2.98 3.08 -6.96
N HIS A 179 2.05 3.78 -6.31
CA HIS A 179 1.48 5.04 -6.80
C HIS A 179 2.21 6.19 -6.13
N GLN A 180 3.08 6.83 -6.90
CA GLN A 180 4.03 7.79 -6.41
C GLN A 180 3.70 9.18 -6.93
N TYR A 181 3.82 10.16 -6.05
CA TYR A 181 3.69 11.56 -6.42
C TYR A 181 4.89 12.02 -7.25
N ILE A 182 4.63 12.76 -8.34
CA ILE A 182 5.65 13.19 -9.32
C ILE A 182 6.86 13.88 -8.69
N SER A 183 6.65 14.71 -7.68
CA SER A 183 7.72 15.46 -7.00
C SER A 183 8.28 14.76 -5.76
N ALA A 184 7.85 13.52 -5.45
CA ALA A 184 8.34 12.74 -4.31
C ALA A 184 8.83 11.35 -4.75
N ASN A 185 10.10 11.27 -5.18
CA ASN A 185 10.70 10.03 -5.68
C ASN A 185 11.61 9.36 -4.64
N ALA A 186 10.99 8.67 -3.69
CA ALA A 186 11.71 7.78 -2.77
C ALA A 186 12.09 6.48 -3.49
N GLY A 187 13.33 6.02 -3.31
CA GLY A 187 13.76 4.70 -3.77
C GLY A 187 13.08 3.56 -3.00
N ILE A 188 13.41 2.31 -3.35
CA ILE A 188 12.96 1.11 -2.62
C ILE A 188 14.18 0.50 -1.97
N HIS A 189 14.09 0.17 -0.69
CA HIS A 189 15.17 -0.51 0.03
C HIS A 189 14.78 -1.96 0.33
N LEU A 190 15.53 -2.90 -0.25
CA LEU A 190 15.40 -4.32 0.07
C LEU A 190 16.67 -4.77 0.79
N ASP A 191 16.53 -5.08 2.07
CA ASP A 191 17.63 -5.59 2.87
C ASP A 191 17.90 -7.08 2.58
N LEU A 192 19.02 -7.59 3.12
CA LEU A 192 19.42 -8.98 2.93
C LEU A 192 18.39 -9.97 3.51
N GLU A 193 17.72 -9.61 4.60
CA GLU A 193 16.70 -10.46 5.21
C GLU A 193 15.50 -10.62 4.27
N THR A 194 14.99 -9.52 3.72
CA THR A 194 13.87 -9.51 2.78
C THR A 194 14.20 -10.32 1.52
N LEU A 195 15.41 -10.14 0.96
CA LEU A 195 15.87 -10.91 -0.20
C LEU A 195 15.98 -12.41 0.11
N SER A 196 16.48 -12.76 1.30
CA SER A 196 16.57 -14.16 1.76
C SER A 196 15.20 -14.81 1.90
N ARG A 197 14.22 -14.10 2.48
CA ARG A 197 12.83 -14.57 2.64
C ARG A 197 12.16 -14.82 1.29
N LEU A 198 12.28 -13.88 0.34
CA LEU A 198 11.79 -14.05 -1.04
C LEU A 198 12.41 -15.27 -1.71
N SER A 199 13.73 -15.42 -1.62
CA SER A 199 14.45 -16.58 -2.17
C SER A 199 14.02 -17.89 -1.52
N GLY A 200 13.79 -17.90 -0.20
CA GLY A 200 13.37 -19.08 0.56
C GLY A 200 11.97 -19.59 0.18
N LEU A 201 11.13 -18.70 -0.35
CA LEU A 201 9.81 -19.00 -0.90
C LEU A 201 9.83 -19.24 -2.42
N ASN A 202 10.99 -19.10 -3.08
CA ASN A 202 11.14 -19.16 -4.54
C ASN A 202 10.26 -18.13 -5.28
N LEU A 203 10.14 -16.93 -4.72
CA LEU A 203 9.33 -15.84 -5.29
C LEU A 203 10.22 -14.75 -5.87
N ALA A 204 9.88 -14.31 -7.08
CA ALA A 204 10.40 -13.07 -7.64
C ALA A 204 9.62 -11.86 -7.10
N LEU A 205 10.13 -10.66 -7.37
CA LEU A 205 9.46 -9.39 -7.10
C LEU A 205 9.25 -8.66 -8.43
N ASP A 206 8.01 -8.23 -8.68
CA ASP A 206 7.62 -7.45 -9.84
C ASP A 206 7.05 -6.10 -9.37
N ILE A 207 7.57 -5.00 -9.90
CA ILE A 207 7.30 -3.65 -9.39
C ILE A 207 6.80 -2.77 -10.52
N ASP A 208 5.51 -2.45 -10.46
CA ASP A 208 4.87 -1.44 -11.29
C ASP A 208 4.86 -0.10 -10.56
N THR A 209 5.49 0.91 -11.16
CA THR A 209 5.48 2.28 -10.64
C THR A 209 4.59 3.17 -11.49
N HIS A 210 3.64 3.82 -10.84
CA HIS A 210 2.74 4.82 -11.43
C HIS A 210 3.12 6.19 -10.88
N ILE A 211 3.56 7.09 -11.76
CA ILE A 211 3.88 8.48 -11.40
C ILE A 211 2.62 9.32 -11.65
N CYS A 212 2.12 9.96 -10.60
CA CYS A 212 0.83 10.65 -10.58
C CYS A 212 0.93 12.06 -9.96
N GLY A 213 -0.16 12.82 -10.01
CA GLY A 213 -0.25 14.18 -9.48
C GLY A 213 0.31 15.28 -10.39
N GLN A 214 0.30 16.50 -9.87
CA GLN A 214 0.82 17.70 -10.53
C GLN A 214 2.07 18.19 -9.82
N GLU A 215 3.06 18.68 -10.56
CA GLU A 215 4.28 19.25 -9.99
C GLU A 215 3.98 20.54 -9.21
N ILE A 216 4.63 20.72 -8.06
CA ILE A 216 4.66 22.02 -7.37
C ILE A 216 5.54 22.96 -8.20
N GLU A 217 5.01 24.15 -8.51
CA GLU A 217 5.74 25.22 -9.22
C GLU A 217 6.69 26.00 -8.29
#